data_AF-A0A8S9BQN2-F1
#
_entry.id   AF-A0A8S9BQN2-F1
#
_cell.length_a   1.000
_cell.length_b   1.000
_cell.length_c   1.000
_cell.angle_alpha   90.00
_cell.angle_beta   90.00
_cell.angle_gamma   90.00
#
_symmetry.space_group_name_H-M   'P 1'
#
loop_
_entity.id
_entity.type
_entity.pdbx_description
1 polymer ?
#
loop_
_entity_poly.entity_id
_entity_poly.type
_entity_poly.pdbx_seq_one_letter_code
_entity_poly.pdbx_strand_id
1 'polypeptide(L)'
;MASDKSVNKNNESPSSSSDSESCVDESLKSIGSLKLDQLKRELRSAGIKFDDKMHKPELQAILCLCMLGYLASGQTANQDAVQTIAQWCKIPLPDLGKELDDRKMKRLGIPKWERVERLILNDLTSKSALRVPQRYTLTYLGTSFVISESRNNGKSTKKGGKIVISRGGKSISGESPTSQVEPKLDPEAVSPDVVNLLVSSIYNMIVVTRNVGRIHGYSPRDRKGLLEDLDDIPRIDNAAQLKDLLAASPTSSTKLLRWICDTYGSQFVVLSEDHRIRGFEADTPQFAVLGSTGEAPIIMRKSGNGDKPEGTLLFHGTSIANLLPILSDGFNSPKGLCLTAEPNHAMGYAQNMWLPKRAHWKHSPFQDYGVLLGCRVVAQEEPDPNEIAILEHPTLATVRYLFLIPPPRFGPPRKTVEISMLAGFKAIREGNGRTLGEQQAS
;
A
#
# COMPACT_ATOMS: atom_id res chain seq x y z
N MET A 1 -17.34 10.05 77.41
CA MET A 1 -18.15 10.77 76.40
C MET A 1 -17.21 11.42 75.42
N ALA A 2 -17.38 11.09 74.12
CA ALA A 2 -16.81 11.67 72.89
C ALA A 2 -15.26 11.72 72.78
N SER A 3 -14.57 10.90 71.97
CA SER A 3 -14.60 10.62 70.51
C SER A 3 -13.69 11.55 69.68
N ASP A 4 -12.63 10.92 69.15
CA ASP A 4 -11.96 11.06 67.84
C ASP A 4 -11.90 12.42 67.12
N LYS A 5 -10.68 12.77 66.66
CA LYS A 5 -10.31 12.59 65.24
C LYS A 5 -8.86 13.03 64.96
N SER A 6 -8.07 12.08 64.47
CA SER A 6 -6.85 12.27 63.69
C SER A 6 -7.18 12.72 62.26
N VAL A 7 -6.48 13.72 61.72
CA VAL A 7 -6.50 14.00 60.27
C VAL A 7 -5.07 14.18 59.76
N ASN A 8 -4.83 13.41 58.70
CA ASN A 8 -3.60 13.17 57.98
C ASN A 8 -3.17 14.37 57.13
N LYS A 9 -1.85 14.57 57.04
CA LYS A 9 -1.18 15.44 56.06
C LYS A 9 -1.28 14.81 54.67
N ASN A 10 -1.59 15.61 53.65
CA ASN A 10 -1.18 15.35 52.27
C ASN A 10 -0.70 16.66 51.65
N ASN A 11 0.54 16.61 51.16
CA ASN A 11 1.18 17.62 50.33
C ASN A 11 0.68 17.41 48.89
N GLU A 12 0.07 18.43 48.31
CA GLU A 12 -0.15 18.52 46.86
C GLU A 12 0.71 19.66 46.31
N SER A 13 1.70 19.29 45.51
CA SER A 13 2.46 20.22 44.67
C SER A 13 1.64 20.53 43.40
N PRO A 14 1.64 21.77 42.90
CA PRO A 14 0.91 22.14 41.70
C PRO A 14 1.64 21.59 40.46
N SER A 15 1.00 20.65 39.77
CA SER A 15 1.41 20.18 38.46
C SER A 15 1.13 21.26 37.42
N SER A 16 2.20 21.72 36.76
CA SER A 16 2.15 22.57 35.59
C SER A 16 1.56 21.78 34.42
N SER A 17 0.32 22.11 34.04
CA SER A 17 -0.31 21.67 32.80
C SER A 17 0.44 22.29 31.62
N SER A 18 1.37 21.53 31.06
CA SER A 18 1.94 21.80 29.74
C SER A 18 0.90 21.41 28.71
N ASP A 19 0.37 22.42 28.00
CA ASP A 19 -0.50 22.26 26.84
C ASP A 19 0.20 21.39 25.80
N SER A 20 -0.17 20.12 25.76
CA SER A 20 0.15 19.20 24.68
C SER A 20 -0.68 19.60 23.46
N GLU A 21 -0.05 20.36 22.55
CA GLU A 21 -0.58 20.62 21.22
C GLU A 21 -0.94 19.29 20.55
N SER A 22 -2.25 19.03 20.43
CA SER A 22 -2.81 17.86 19.77
C SER A 22 -2.29 17.78 18.33
N CYS A 23 -1.56 16.72 18.02
CA CYS A 23 -1.18 16.36 16.65
C CYS A 23 -2.47 16.20 15.82
N VAL A 24 -2.73 17.17 14.95
CA VAL A 24 -3.99 17.33 14.23
C VAL A 24 -4.06 16.27 13.13
N ASP A 25 -4.86 15.23 13.38
CA ASP A 25 -5.55 14.35 12.42
C ASP A 25 -5.40 14.79 10.93
N GLU A 26 -4.51 14.13 10.18
CA GLU A 26 -4.25 14.38 8.74
C GLU A 26 -5.37 13.81 7.83
N SER A 27 -6.60 13.72 8.32
CA SER A 27 -7.80 13.57 7.50
C SER A 27 -7.93 14.74 6.50
N LEU A 28 -8.74 14.58 5.43
CA LEU A 28 -9.11 15.65 4.47
C LEU A 28 -9.67 16.91 5.17
N LYS A 29 -9.95 16.87 6.48
CA LYS A 29 -10.34 17.97 7.36
C LYS A 29 -9.50 19.23 7.15
N SER A 30 -8.19 19.11 6.94
CA SER A 30 -7.28 20.25 6.75
C SER A 30 -7.43 20.95 5.39
N ILE A 31 -7.92 20.25 4.35
CA ILE A 31 -8.00 20.78 2.97
C ILE A 31 -8.93 22.00 2.87
N GLY A 32 -9.97 22.05 3.70
CA GLY A 32 -10.93 23.15 3.69
C GLY A 32 -10.34 24.51 4.04
N SER A 33 -9.42 24.53 4.99
CA SER A 33 -8.82 25.76 5.51
C SER A 33 -7.67 26.27 4.63
N LEU A 34 -7.08 25.43 3.78
CA LEU A 34 -5.96 25.82 2.91
C LEU A 34 -6.36 26.95 1.94
N LYS A 35 -5.50 27.97 1.85
CA LYS A 35 -5.59 29.04 0.85
C LYS A 35 -5.13 28.53 -0.51
N LEU A 36 -5.47 29.24 -1.58
CA LEU A 36 -5.12 28.86 -2.96
C LEU A 36 -3.62 28.61 -3.12
N ASP A 37 -2.77 29.50 -2.60
CA ASP A 37 -1.31 29.37 -2.71
C ASP A 37 -0.74 28.20 -1.89
N GLN A 38 -1.40 27.85 -0.77
CA GLN A 38 -1.02 26.68 0.03
C GLN A 38 -1.35 25.39 -0.74
N LEU A 39 -2.54 25.29 -1.34
CA LEU A 39 -2.92 24.15 -2.18
C LEU A 39 -1.94 23.95 -3.35
N LYS A 40 -1.57 25.04 -4.05
CA LYS A 40 -0.57 24.99 -5.13
C LYS A 40 0.79 24.51 -4.62
N ARG A 41 1.20 24.96 -3.44
CA ARG A 41 2.48 24.55 -2.81
C ARG A 41 2.47 23.07 -2.47
N GLU A 42 1.42 22.57 -1.81
CA GLU A 42 1.27 21.16 -1.47
C GLU A 42 1.31 20.28 -2.72
N LEU A 43 0.53 20.63 -3.76
CA LEU A 43 0.50 19.89 -5.02
C LEU A 43 1.85 19.89 -5.75
N ARG A 44 2.56 21.03 -5.80
CA ARG A 44 3.91 21.09 -6.36
C ARG A 44 4.89 20.25 -5.56
N SER A 45 4.78 20.24 -4.23
CA SER A 45 5.64 19.45 -3.35
C SER A 45 5.42 17.94 -3.54
N ALA A 46 4.18 17.54 -3.84
CA ALA A 46 3.81 16.16 -4.18
C ALA A 46 4.13 15.79 -5.65
N GLY A 47 4.71 16.72 -6.42
CA GLY A 47 5.05 16.50 -7.84
C GLY A 47 3.84 16.38 -8.76
N ILE A 48 2.66 16.80 -8.34
CA ILE A 48 1.43 16.71 -9.12
C ILE A 48 1.35 17.82 -10.15
N LYS A 49 1.02 17.48 -11.40
CA LYS A 49 0.83 18.47 -12.48
C LYS A 49 -0.59 19.03 -12.43
N PHE A 50 -0.71 20.36 -12.38
CA PHE A 50 -2.00 21.09 -12.44
C PHE A 50 -1.84 22.40 -13.22
N ASP A 51 -2.96 23.00 -13.65
CA ASP A 51 -2.97 24.31 -14.31
C ASP A 51 -3.02 25.41 -13.23
N ASP A 52 -2.08 26.36 -13.28
CA ASP A 52 -2.00 27.48 -12.34
C ASP A 52 -3.24 28.40 -12.37
N LYS A 53 -4.08 28.31 -13.41
CA LYS A 53 -5.35 29.04 -13.53
C LYS A 53 -6.52 28.36 -12.83
N MET A 54 -6.37 27.12 -12.36
CA MET A 54 -7.42 26.41 -11.64
C MET A 54 -7.84 27.16 -10.36
N HIS A 55 -9.13 27.18 -10.08
CA HIS A 55 -9.66 27.78 -8.87
C HIS A 55 -9.49 26.85 -7.66
N LYS A 56 -9.82 27.38 -6.47
CA LYS A 56 -9.63 26.67 -5.20
C LYS A 56 -10.32 25.29 -5.17
N PRO A 57 -11.60 25.13 -5.58
CA PRO A 57 -12.26 23.82 -5.51
C PRO A 57 -11.61 22.73 -6.38
N GLU A 58 -11.09 23.09 -7.55
CA GLU A 58 -10.39 22.16 -8.45
C GLU A 58 -9.06 21.73 -7.85
N LEU A 59 -8.29 22.66 -7.26
CA LEU A 59 -7.05 22.30 -6.56
C LEU A 59 -7.31 21.46 -5.32
N GLN A 60 -8.41 21.71 -4.58
CA GLN A 60 -8.85 20.86 -3.47
C GLN A 60 -9.19 19.45 -3.97
N ALA A 61 -9.90 19.34 -5.09
CA ALA A 61 -10.23 18.05 -5.69
C ALA A 61 -9.00 17.24 -6.09
N ILE A 62 -8.02 17.88 -6.74
CA ILE A 62 -6.75 17.24 -7.10
C ILE A 62 -5.98 16.79 -5.84
N LEU A 63 -5.94 17.63 -4.80
CA LEU A 63 -5.27 17.29 -3.55
C LEU A 63 -5.98 16.14 -2.82
N CYS A 64 -7.32 16.09 -2.81
CA CYS A 64 -8.08 14.94 -2.30
C CYS A 64 -7.71 13.65 -3.04
N LEU A 65 -7.64 13.69 -4.38
CA LEU A 65 -7.24 12.52 -5.18
C LEU A 65 -5.82 12.06 -4.86
N CYS A 66 -4.89 13.00 -4.65
CA CYS A 66 -3.52 12.71 -4.24
C CYS A 66 -3.46 12.08 -2.85
N MET A 67 -4.13 12.67 -1.86
CA MET A 67 -4.15 12.16 -0.47
C MET A 67 -4.80 10.79 -0.35
N LEU A 68 -5.78 10.49 -1.21
CA LEU A 68 -6.44 9.18 -1.27
C LEU A 68 -5.69 8.16 -2.15
N GLY A 69 -4.51 8.50 -2.68
CA GLY A 69 -3.69 7.58 -3.48
C GLY A 69 -4.17 7.35 -4.91
N TYR A 70 -5.16 8.10 -5.39
CA TYR A 70 -5.66 8.02 -6.77
C TYR A 70 -4.84 8.85 -7.77
N LEU A 71 -3.85 9.61 -7.29
CA LEU A 71 -2.97 10.43 -8.12
C LEU A 71 -1.54 10.41 -7.57
N ALA A 72 -0.59 9.99 -8.40
CA ALA A 72 0.83 9.91 -8.06
C ALA A 72 1.64 11.06 -8.68
N SER A 73 2.87 11.25 -8.19
CA SER A 73 3.82 12.25 -8.71
C SER A 73 3.99 12.15 -10.23
N GLY A 74 4.04 13.30 -10.91
CA GLY A 74 4.16 13.43 -12.35
C GLY A 74 2.86 13.23 -13.14
N GLN A 75 1.78 12.74 -12.51
CA GLN A 75 0.50 12.52 -13.16
C GLN A 75 -0.35 13.80 -13.25
N THR A 76 -1.24 13.83 -14.24
CA THR A 76 -2.31 14.81 -14.39
C THR A 76 -3.65 14.14 -14.06
N ALA A 77 -4.45 14.76 -13.21
CA ALA A 77 -5.76 14.22 -12.84
C ALA A 77 -6.74 14.19 -14.03
N ASN A 78 -7.64 13.21 -14.03
CA ASN A 78 -8.75 13.15 -14.99
C ASN A 78 -9.69 14.36 -14.77
N GLN A 79 -9.88 15.17 -15.81
CA GLN A 79 -10.65 16.42 -15.71
C GLN A 79 -12.10 16.20 -15.28
N ASP A 80 -12.77 15.14 -15.75
CA ASP A 80 -14.16 14.86 -15.37
C ASP A 80 -14.27 14.50 -13.89
N ALA A 81 -13.30 13.73 -13.37
CA ALA A 81 -13.20 13.40 -11.95
C ALA A 81 -12.93 14.66 -11.12
N VAL A 82 -11.97 15.50 -11.54
CA VAL A 82 -11.66 16.77 -10.86
C VAL A 82 -12.89 17.66 -10.80
N GLN A 83 -13.62 17.84 -11.91
CA GLN A 83 -14.81 18.67 -11.94
C GLN A 83 -15.91 18.13 -11.02
N THR A 84 -16.16 16.82 -11.04
CA THR A 84 -17.14 16.17 -10.16
C THR A 84 -16.81 16.41 -8.69
N ILE A 85 -15.56 16.17 -8.30
CA ILE A 85 -15.10 16.32 -6.92
C ILE A 85 -15.09 17.79 -6.50
N ALA A 86 -14.70 18.70 -7.41
CA ALA A 86 -14.71 20.14 -7.16
C ALA A 86 -16.13 20.65 -6.84
N GLN A 87 -17.17 20.09 -7.47
CA GLN A 87 -18.55 20.39 -7.08
C GLN A 87 -18.82 19.98 -5.63
N TRP A 88 -18.42 18.78 -5.20
CA TRP A 88 -18.58 18.36 -3.80
C TRP A 88 -17.80 19.23 -2.81
N CYS A 89 -16.60 19.68 -3.18
CA CYS A 89 -15.83 20.64 -2.39
C CYS A 89 -16.58 21.98 -2.24
N LYS A 90 -17.32 22.41 -3.26
CA LYS A 90 -18.05 23.68 -3.29
C LYS A 90 -19.40 23.63 -2.57
N ILE A 91 -20.14 22.52 -2.65
CA ILE A 91 -21.52 22.49 -2.15
C ILE A 91 -21.62 22.67 -0.61
N PRO A 92 -22.69 23.30 -0.11
CA PRO A 92 -22.98 23.40 1.31
C PRO A 92 -23.15 22.02 1.98
N LEU A 93 -22.87 21.96 3.29
CA LEU A 93 -22.96 20.71 4.06
C LEU A 93 -24.35 20.02 4.01
N PRO A 94 -25.49 20.75 4.03
CA PRO A 94 -26.81 20.12 3.89
C PRO A 94 -27.00 19.42 2.55
N ASP A 95 -26.53 20.01 1.45
CA ASP A 95 -26.69 19.46 0.11
C ASP A 95 -25.72 18.30 -0.14
N LEU A 96 -24.53 18.33 0.45
CA LEU A 96 -23.63 17.18 0.51
C LEU A 96 -24.27 16.00 1.27
N GLY A 97 -25.12 16.31 2.26
CA GLY A 97 -25.96 15.30 2.93
C GLY A 97 -26.90 14.63 1.94
N LYS A 98 -27.68 15.43 1.18
CA LYS A 98 -28.62 14.91 0.17
C LYS A 98 -27.93 14.04 -0.87
N GLU A 99 -26.77 14.45 -1.36
CA GLU A 99 -25.98 13.67 -2.33
C GLU A 99 -25.60 12.27 -1.79
N LEU A 100 -25.28 12.16 -0.49
CA LEU A 100 -25.03 10.88 0.15
C LEU A 100 -26.30 10.01 0.21
N ASP A 101 -27.48 10.61 0.43
CA ASP A 101 -28.74 9.87 0.53
C ASP A 101 -29.24 9.36 -0.79
N ASP A 102 -29.09 10.18 -1.84
CA ASP A 102 -29.42 9.78 -3.21
C ASP A 102 -28.58 8.56 -3.62
N ARG A 103 -27.38 8.42 -3.03
CA ARG A 103 -26.48 7.27 -3.17
C ARG A 103 -26.68 6.19 -2.09
N LYS A 104 -27.69 6.31 -1.22
CA LYS A 104 -28.02 5.40 -0.10
C LYS A 104 -26.86 5.19 0.89
N MET A 105 -26.06 6.22 1.13
CA MET A 105 -24.92 6.19 2.05
C MET A 105 -25.31 6.72 3.46
N LYS A 106 -24.69 6.19 4.53
CA LYS A 106 -25.02 6.58 5.91
C LYS A 106 -24.52 8.00 6.26
N ARG A 107 -25.39 8.84 6.84
CA ARG A 107 -25.16 10.28 7.15
C ARG A 107 -24.40 10.61 8.47
N LEU A 108 -24.21 9.65 9.37
CA LEU A 108 -24.09 9.89 10.82
C LEU A 108 -23.05 10.94 11.28
N GLY A 109 -23.48 12.18 11.54
CA GLY A 109 -22.69 13.20 12.26
C GLY A 109 -21.38 13.62 11.60
N ILE A 110 -21.20 13.28 10.33
CA ILE A 110 -19.90 13.30 9.67
C ILE A 110 -19.52 14.73 9.24
N PRO A 111 -18.27 15.20 9.48
CA PRO A 111 -17.78 16.50 9.01
C PRO A 111 -17.77 16.58 7.47
N LYS A 112 -17.77 17.80 6.92
CA LYS A 112 -17.85 18.03 5.46
C LYS A 112 -16.86 17.18 4.67
N TRP A 113 -15.60 17.18 5.06
CA TRP A 113 -14.53 16.55 4.28
C TRP A 113 -14.57 15.03 4.29
N GLU A 114 -15.02 14.40 5.38
CA GLU A 114 -15.24 12.95 5.40
C GLU A 114 -16.45 12.55 4.54
N ARG A 115 -17.46 13.44 4.36
CA ARG A 115 -18.53 13.22 3.37
C ARG A 115 -18.00 13.30 1.93
N VAL A 116 -17.14 14.28 1.65
CA VAL A 116 -16.47 14.39 0.34
C VAL A 116 -15.64 13.15 0.05
N GLU A 117 -14.85 12.69 1.02
CA GLU A 117 -14.06 11.46 0.94
C GLU A 117 -14.93 10.26 0.55
N ARG A 118 -16.04 10.04 1.26
CA ARG A 118 -16.96 8.94 1.00
C ARG A 118 -17.56 9.00 -0.41
N LEU A 119 -17.91 10.19 -0.90
CA LEU A 119 -18.39 10.36 -2.27
C LEU A 119 -17.31 10.01 -3.30
N ILE A 120 -16.07 10.44 -3.08
CA ILE A 120 -14.92 10.09 -3.94
C ILE A 120 -14.73 8.57 -3.98
N LEU A 121 -14.64 7.94 -2.82
CA LEU A 121 -14.45 6.49 -2.71
C LEU A 121 -15.59 5.73 -3.39
N ASN A 122 -16.84 6.12 -3.16
CA ASN A 122 -17.99 5.48 -3.79
C ASN A 122 -17.98 5.64 -5.33
N ASP A 123 -17.71 6.83 -5.84
CA ASP A 123 -17.76 7.12 -7.27
C ASP A 123 -16.61 6.45 -8.04
N LEU A 124 -15.38 6.50 -7.51
CA LEU A 124 -14.21 5.87 -8.13
C LEU A 124 -14.25 4.34 -8.03
N THR A 125 -14.80 3.79 -6.94
CA THR A 125 -15.03 2.34 -6.82
C THR A 125 -16.14 1.88 -7.76
N SER A 126 -17.21 2.67 -7.93
CA SER A 126 -18.32 2.31 -8.83
C SER A 126 -17.93 2.40 -10.31
N LYS A 127 -17.16 3.42 -10.69
CA LYS A 127 -16.66 3.59 -12.07
C LYS A 127 -15.61 2.55 -12.45
N SER A 128 -14.79 2.10 -11.50
CA SER A 128 -13.89 0.97 -11.72
C SER A 128 -14.63 -0.39 -11.77
N ALA A 129 -15.72 -0.54 -11.01
CA ALA A 129 -16.59 -1.72 -11.03
C ALA A 129 -17.44 -1.89 -12.31
N LEU A 130 -17.51 -0.87 -13.18
CA LEU A 130 -18.20 -0.97 -14.49
C LEU A 130 -17.46 -1.85 -15.53
N ARG A 131 -16.43 -2.61 -15.12
CA ARG A 131 -15.85 -3.71 -15.90
C ARG A 131 -16.06 -5.12 -15.34
N VAL A 132 -16.57 -5.31 -14.12
CA VAL A 132 -16.94 -6.65 -13.61
C VAL A 132 -18.00 -6.51 -12.50
N PRO A 133 -19.11 -7.28 -12.50
CA PRO A 133 -20.10 -7.21 -11.43
C PRO A 133 -19.54 -7.81 -10.13
N GLN A 134 -19.50 -7.03 -9.04
CA GLN A 134 -19.23 -7.57 -7.71
C GLN A 134 -20.47 -7.53 -6.81
N ARG A 135 -20.87 -8.73 -6.37
CA ARG A 135 -21.50 -8.97 -5.08
C ARG A 135 -20.38 -9.16 -4.06
N TYR A 136 -20.43 -8.43 -2.95
CA TYR A 136 -19.58 -8.73 -1.81
C TYR A 136 -20.34 -9.59 -0.80
N THR A 137 -19.67 -10.62 -0.29
CA THR A 137 -20.06 -11.34 0.93
C THR A 137 -18.90 -11.19 1.90
N LEU A 138 -19.07 -10.40 2.95
CA LEU A 138 -18.10 -10.30 4.03
C LEU A 138 -18.44 -11.41 5.03
N THR A 139 -17.52 -12.34 5.28
CA THR A 139 -17.69 -13.37 6.31
C THR A 139 -16.71 -13.08 7.45
N TYR A 140 -17.26 -12.80 8.64
CA TYR A 140 -16.50 -12.69 9.88
C TYR A 140 -17.23 -13.56 10.92
N LEU A 141 -16.52 -14.48 11.57
CA LEU A 141 -17.06 -15.38 12.61
C LEU A 141 -18.24 -16.27 12.19
N GLY A 142 -18.22 -16.81 10.98
CA GLY A 142 -19.07 -17.96 10.61
C GLY A 142 -20.58 -17.68 10.47
N THR A 143 -21.04 -16.43 10.50
CA THR A 143 -22.45 -16.10 10.24
C THR A 143 -22.60 -15.34 8.92
N SER A 144 -23.46 -15.86 8.03
CA SER A 144 -23.79 -15.24 6.73
C SER A 144 -25.19 -14.64 6.80
N PHE A 145 -25.35 -13.37 6.44
CA PHE A 145 -26.64 -12.75 6.18
C PHE A 145 -26.83 -12.55 4.68
N VAL A 146 -27.96 -13.02 4.16
CA VAL A 146 -28.39 -12.82 2.76
C VAL A 146 -29.42 -11.69 2.76
N ILE A 147 -29.10 -10.57 2.11
CA ILE A 147 -30.09 -9.56 1.74
C ILE A 147 -30.38 -9.74 0.25
N SER A 148 -31.58 -10.20 -0.08
CA SER A 148 -32.07 -10.28 -1.46
C SER A 148 -32.75 -8.96 -1.84
N GLU A 149 -32.22 -8.26 -2.84
CA GLU A 149 -32.98 -7.22 -3.54
C GLU A 149 -33.81 -7.85 -4.66
N SER A 150 -35.13 -7.69 -4.56
CA SER A 150 -36.08 -7.97 -5.63
C SER A 150 -35.95 -6.88 -6.71
N ARG A 151 -35.59 -7.28 -7.94
CA ARG A 151 -35.58 -6.38 -9.10
C ARG A 151 -36.89 -6.51 -9.87
N ASN A 152 -37.68 -5.42 -9.86
CA ASN A 152 -38.74 -5.19 -10.82
C ASN A 152 -38.15 -4.61 -12.12
N ASN A 153 -38.53 -5.21 -13.26
CA ASN A 153 -38.14 -4.80 -14.60
C ASN A 153 -39.00 -3.61 -15.08
N GLY A 154 -38.34 -2.54 -15.52
CA GLY A 154 -38.96 -1.44 -16.27
C GLY A 154 -38.10 -1.07 -17.49
N LYS A 155 -38.64 -1.33 -18.69
CA LYS A 155 -38.07 -0.94 -20.00
C LYS A 155 -38.09 0.59 -20.18
N SER A 156 -37.05 1.17 -20.78
CA SER A 156 -37.19 2.43 -21.52
C SER A 156 -36.15 2.56 -22.64
N THR A 157 -36.54 3.31 -23.65
CA THR A 157 -36.14 3.29 -25.06
C THR A 157 -35.06 4.30 -25.45
N LYS A 158 -34.33 3.96 -26.50
CA LYS A 158 -33.37 4.74 -27.31
C LYS A 158 -33.79 6.20 -27.59
N LYS A 159 -32.79 7.11 -27.65
CA LYS A 159 -32.61 8.08 -28.74
C LYS A 159 -31.18 8.63 -28.77
N GLY A 160 -30.60 8.68 -29.97
CA GLY A 160 -29.24 9.12 -30.23
C GLY A 160 -29.11 10.63 -30.43
N GLY A 161 -27.90 11.13 -30.20
CA GLY A 161 -27.46 12.48 -30.55
C GLY A 161 -26.01 12.44 -31.00
N LYS A 162 -25.78 12.83 -32.26
CA LYS A 162 -24.47 12.94 -32.91
C LYS A 162 -23.91 14.33 -32.59
N ILE A 163 -22.76 14.40 -31.91
CA ILE A 163 -22.03 15.66 -31.70
C ILE A 163 -20.71 15.58 -32.47
N VAL A 164 -20.53 16.53 -33.38
CA VAL A 164 -19.32 16.80 -34.15
C VAL A 164 -18.60 17.95 -33.46
N ILE A 165 -17.35 17.76 -33.04
CA ILE A 165 -16.47 18.86 -32.58
C ILE A 165 -15.18 18.83 -33.40
N SER A 166 -14.89 19.98 -33.98
CA SER A 166 -13.74 20.33 -34.82
C SER A 166 -12.45 20.44 -34.00
N ARG A 167 -11.34 19.99 -34.61
CA ARG A 167 -9.96 20.13 -34.10
C ARG A 167 -9.32 21.41 -34.63
N GLY A 168 -8.66 22.16 -33.76
CA GLY A 168 -7.76 23.24 -34.14
C GLY A 168 -7.06 23.83 -32.92
N GLY A 169 -5.86 23.34 -32.61
CA GLY A 169 -5.04 23.86 -31.51
C GLY A 169 -3.59 23.44 -31.65
N LYS A 170 -2.75 24.39 -32.07
CA LYS A 170 -1.31 24.26 -32.33
C LYS A 170 -0.56 24.33 -30.99
N SER A 171 0.10 23.26 -30.57
CA SER A 171 0.84 23.20 -29.30
C SER A 171 2.28 23.68 -29.47
N ILE A 172 2.69 24.61 -28.60
CA ILE A 172 4.06 25.09 -28.43
C ILE A 172 4.75 24.14 -27.45
N SER A 173 5.88 23.57 -27.88
CA SER A 173 6.69 22.62 -27.13
C SER A 173 7.56 23.34 -26.09
N GLY A 174 7.22 23.20 -24.81
CA GLY A 174 8.12 23.44 -23.70
C GLY A 174 8.66 22.10 -23.20
N GLU A 175 9.98 21.92 -23.22
CA GLU A 175 10.65 20.73 -22.71
C GLU A 175 10.36 20.55 -21.22
N SER A 176 9.80 19.38 -20.88
CA SER A 176 9.52 18.97 -19.50
C SER A 176 10.72 18.23 -18.90
N PRO A 177 10.93 18.31 -17.58
CA PRO A 177 11.98 17.55 -16.90
C PRO A 177 11.73 16.05 -17.11
N THR A 178 12.72 15.36 -17.66
CA THR A 178 12.76 13.91 -17.86
C THR A 178 12.57 13.21 -16.53
N SER A 179 11.36 12.67 -16.29
CA SER A 179 11.17 11.60 -15.32
C SER A 179 12.11 10.48 -15.73
N GLN A 180 13.12 10.18 -14.91
CA GLN A 180 13.93 8.99 -15.10
C GLN A 180 12.98 7.78 -14.99
N VAL A 181 12.57 7.26 -16.14
CA VAL A 181 11.91 5.97 -16.23
C VAL A 181 12.96 4.99 -15.80
N GLU A 182 12.83 4.42 -14.60
CA GLU A 182 13.74 3.36 -14.19
C GLU A 182 13.76 2.30 -15.29
N PRO A 183 14.96 1.89 -15.76
CA PRO A 183 15.06 0.93 -16.82
C PRO A 183 14.35 -0.35 -16.37
N LYS A 184 13.31 -0.71 -17.12
CA LYS A 184 12.59 -1.96 -16.92
C LYS A 184 13.62 -3.08 -16.98
N LEU A 185 13.77 -3.82 -15.88
CA LEU A 185 14.67 -4.97 -15.84
C LEU A 185 14.23 -5.96 -16.91
N ASP A 186 15.23 -6.56 -17.58
CA ASP A 186 14.97 -7.72 -18.41
C ASP A 186 14.31 -8.80 -17.53
N PRO A 187 13.14 -9.33 -17.91
CA PRO A 187 12.49 -10.43 -17.18
C PRO A 187 13.43 -11.62 -16.92
N GLU A 188 14.41 -11.84 -17.79
CA GLU A 188 15.42 -12.90 -17.63
C GLU A 188 16.44 -12.61 -16.53
N ALA A 189 16.58 -11.35 -16.10
CA ALA A 189 17.47 -10.95 -15.02
C ALA A 189 16.84 -11.05 -13.62
N VAL A 190 15.55 -11.41 -13.52
CA VAL A 190 14.86 -11.57 -12.24
C VAL A 190 15.34 -12.86 -11.56
N SER A 191 15.68 -12.78 -10.27
CA SER A 191 16.09 -13.97 -9.52
C SER A 191 14.97 -15.02 -9.44
N PRO A 192 15.27 -16.31 -9.66
CA PRO A 192 14.34 -17.42 -9.45
C PRO A 192 13.62 -17.39 -8.10
N ASP A 193 14.30 -17.02 -7.02
CA ASP A 193 13.72 -16.95 -5.68
C ASP A 193 12.65 -15.87 -5.58
N VAL A 194 12.88 -14.72 -6.24
CA VAL A 194 11.89 -13.63 -6.33
C VAL A 194 10.66 -14.11 -7.10
N VAL A 195 10.85 -14.80 -8.22
CA VAL A 195 9.72 -15.32 -9.02
C VAL A 195 8.93 -16.37 -8.22
N ASN A 196 9.61 -17.32 -7.59
CA ASN A 196 8.98 -18.33 -6.75
C ASN A 196 8.20 -17.69 -5.59
N LEU A 197 8.74 -16.63 -4.96
CA LEU A 197 8.09 -15.87 -3.90
C LEU A 197 6.81 -15.19 -4.41
N LEU A 198 6.88 -14.50 -5.54
CA LEU A 198 5.74 -13.80 -6.13
C LEU A 198 4.63 -14.74 -6.56
N VAL A 199 4.98 -15.86 -7.24
CA VAL A 199 4.00 -16.90 -7.63
C VAL A 199 3.33 -17.48 -6.38
N SER A 200 4.12 -17.81 -5.34
CA SER A 200 3.60 -18.31 -4.07
C SER A 200 2.67 -17.30 -3.39
N SER A 201 3.03 -16.01 -3.40
CA SER A 201 2.21 -14.95 -2.78
C SER A 201 0.90 -14.74 -3.53
N ILE A 202 0.93 -14.66 -4.87
CA ILE A 202 -0.28 -14.55 -5.69
C ILE A 202 -1.20 -15.75 -5.44
N TYR A 203 -0.67 -16.97 -5.50
CA TYR A 203 -1.46 -18.17 -5.28
C TYR A 203 -2.18 -18.14 -3.93
N ASN A 204 -1.44 -17.87 -2.86
CA ASN A 204 -1.96 -17.81 -1.51
C ASN A 204 -2.98 -16.69 -1.32
N MET A 205 -2.71 -15.51 -1.89
CA MET A 205 -3.66 -14.39 -1.91
C MET A 205 -4.99 -14.80 -2.55
N ILE A 206 -4.95 -15.48 -3.71
CA ILE A 206 -6.16 -15.90 -4.43
C ILE A 206 -6.93 -16.97 -3.67
N VAL A 207 -6.26 -17.94 -3.07
CA VAL A 207 -6.90 -18.98 -2.25
C VAL A 207 -7.60 -18.38 -1.04
N VAL A 208 -6.93 -17.47 -0.33
CA VAL A 208 -7.45 -16.85 0.91
C VAL A 208 -8.55 -15.85 0.63
N THR A 209 -8.28 -14.88 -0.26
CA THR A 209 -9.19 -13.75 -0.49
C THR A 209 -10.30 -14.06 -1.49
N ARG A 210 -10.10 -15.09 -2.34
CA ARG A 210 -10.97 -15.42 -3.49
C ARG A 210 -11.13 -14.25 -4.48
N ASN A 211 -10.27 -13.24 -4.42
CA ASN A 211 -10.40 -12.00 -5.18
C ASN A 211 -9.32 -11.90 -6.27
N VAL A 212 -9.70 -12.15 -7.51
CA VAL A 212 -8.83 -11.99 -8.69
C VAL A 212 -8.59 -10.53 -9.10
N GLY A 213 -9.43 -9.60 -8.63
CA GLY A 213 -9.39 -8.20 -9.05
C GLY A 213 -8.20 -7.40 -8.51
N ARG A 214 -7.41 -7.98 -7.59
CA ARG A 214 -6.19 -7.36 -7.03
C ARG A 214 -4.96 -7.53 -7.92
N ILE A 215 -5.05 -8.31 -9.00
CA ILE A 215 -3.95 -8.53 -9.92
C ILE A 215 -4.00 -7.46 -11.03
N HIS A 216 -3.52 -6.26 -10.71
CA HIS A 216 -3.63 -5.09 -11.59
C HIS A 216 -2.90 -5.30 -12.92
N GLY A 217 -3.60 -5.22 -14.05
CA GLY A 217 -3.00 -5.31 -15.38
C GLY A 217 -2.93 -6.73 -15.96
N TYR A 218 -3.26 -7.77 -15.19
CA TYR A 218 -3.54 -9.11 -15.71
C TYR A 218 -5.04 -9.37 -15.68
N SER A 219 -5.61 -9.88 -16.77
CA SER A 219 -7.04 -10.20 -16.87
C SER A 219 -7.24 -11.72 -16.93
N PRO A 220 -7.27 -12.41 -15.78
CA PRO A 220 -7.55 -13.85 -15.76
C PRO A 220 -8.99 -14.10 -16.25
N ARG A 221 -9.24 -15.28 -16.82
CA ARG A 221 -10.61 -15.68 -17.25
C ARG A 221 -11.56 -15.76 -16.06
N ASP A 222 -11.14 -16.49 -15.04
CA ASP A 222 -11.81 -16.63 -13.75
C ASP A 222 -10.78 -17.06 -12.69
N ARG A 223 -11.25 -17.25 -11.45
CA ARG A 223 -10.40 -17.70 -10.34
C ARG A 223 -9.80 -19.08 -10.57
N LYS A 224 -10.56 -20.00 -11.15
CA LYS A 224 -10.13 -21.40 -11.33
C LYS A 224 -9.02 -21.45 -12.38
N GLY A 225 -9.23 -20.81 -13.53
CA GLY A 225 -8.24 -20.73 -14.59
C GLY A 225 -6.95 -20.02 -14.15
N LEU A 226 -7.04 -18.99 -13.29
CA LEU A 226 -5.83 -18.37 -12.73
C LEU A 226 -5.05 -19.33 -11.82
N LEU A 227 -5.72 -20.11 -10.98
CA LEU A 227 -5.05 -21.10 -10.13
C LEU A 227 -4.44 -22.22 -10.97
N GLU A 228 -5.13 -22.67 -12.02
CA GLU A 228 -4.59 -23.62 -13.00
C GLU A 228 -3.34 -23.06 -13.70
N ASP A 229 -3.39 -21.81 -14.18
CA ASP A 229 -2.24 -21.14 -14.79
C ASP A 229 -1.03 -21.05 -13.84
N LEU A 230 -1.26 -20.78 -12.54
CA LEU A 230 -0.20 -20.74 -11.53
C LEU A 230 0.32 -22.15 -11.21
N ASP A 231 -0.56 -23.14 -11.14
CA ASP A 231 -0.20 -24.54 -10.89
C ASP A 231 0.56 -25.17 -12.07
N ASP A 232 0.43 -24.62 -13.28
CA ASP A 232 1.20 -25.04 -14.46
C ASP A 232 2.60 -24.41 -14.52
N ILE A 233 2.88 -23.38 -13.71
CA ILE A 233 4.24 -22.86 -13.56
C ILE A 233 5.02 -23.85 -12.67
N PRO A 234 6.13 -24.44 -13.14
CA PRO A 234 6.96 -25.30 -12.29
C PRO A 234 7.78 -24.47 -11.30
N ARG A 235 8.35 -25.13 -10.29
CA ARG A 235 9.38 -24.52 -9.45
C ARG A 235 10.56 -24.10 -10.34
N ILE A 236 11.07 -22.89 -10.11
CA ILE A 236 12.20 -22.34 -10.85
C ILE A 236 13.44 -22.46 -9.97
N ASP A 237 14.36 -23.34 -10.33
CA ASP A 237 15.55 -23.65 -9.53
C ASP A 237 16.74 -22.75 -9.86
N ASN A 238 16.81 -22.21 -11.08
CA ASN A 238 17.92 -21.36 -11.53
C ASN A 238 17.51 -20.42 -12.67
N ALA A 239 18.38 -19.45 -12.99
CA ALA A 239 18.13 -18.44 -14.00
C ALA A 239 18.00 -19.01 -15.42
N ALA A 240 18.74 -20.07 -15.76
CA ALA A 240 18.65 -20.71 -17.07
C ALA A 240 17.25 -21.33 -17.28
N GLN A 241 16.71 -22.00 -16.26
CA GLN A 241 15.35 -22.54 -16.30
C GLN A 241 14.29 -21.43 -16.44
N LEU A 242 14.44 -20.30 -15.72
CA LEU A 242 13.54 -19.15 -15.88
C LEU A 242 13.56 -18.64 -17.33
N LYS A 243 14.76 -18.48 -17.89
CA LYS A 243 14.95 -18.06 -19.27
C LYS A 243 14.27 -19.02 -20.26
N ASP A 244 14.47 -20.33 -20.09
CA ASP A 244 13.85 -21.34 -20.93
C ASP A 244 12.31 -21.29 -20.84
N LEU A 245 11.75 -21.13 -19.64
CA LEU A 245 10.30 -20.99 -19.43
C LEU A 245 9.75 -19.71 -20.08
N LEU A 246 10.49 -18.61 -20.03
CA LEU A 246 10.11 -17.36 -20.66
C LEU A 246 10.28 -17.39 -22.18
N ALA A 247 11.22 -18.19 -22.72
CA ALA A 247 11.45 -18.37 -24.16
C ALA A 247 10.48 -19.37 -24.80
N ALA A 248 9.85 -20.24 -24.01
CA ALA A 248 8.91 -21.24 -24.49
C ALA A 248 7.70 -20.65 -25.22
N SER A 249 7.03 -21.48 -26.03
CA SER A 249 5.81 -21.09 -26.74
C SER A 249 4.75 -20.52 -25.79
N PRO A 250 4.09 -19.41 -26.14
CA PRO A 250 3.24 -18.67 -25.21
C PRO A 250 1.94 -19.42 -24.88
N THR A 251 1.91 -20.04 -23.71
CA THR A 251 0.74 -20.55 -22.98
C THR A 251 0.12 -19.46 -22.09
N SER A 252 -1.02 -19.73 -21.45
CA SER A 252 -1.57 -18.83 -20.43
C SER A 252 -0.65 -18.69 -19.21
N SER A 253 -0.10 -19.81 -18.72
CA SER A 253 0.84 -19.85 -17.59
C SER A 253 2.15 -19.10 -17.86
N THR A 254 2.74 -19.23 -19.05
CA THR A 254 3.96 -18.49 -19.43
C THR A 254 3.70 -16.99 -19.64
N LYS A 255 2.52 -16.60 -20.14
CA LYS A 255 2.09 -15.19 -20.18
C LYS A 255 1.93 -14.61 -18.78
N LEU A 256 1.34 -15.37 -17.86
CA LEU A 256 1.24 -14.99 -16.45
C LEU A 256 2.62 -14.84 -15.81
N LEU A 257 3.50 -15.83 -16.00
CA LEU A 257 4.87 -15.80 -15.51
C LEU A 257 5.64 -14.56 -15.99
N ARG A 258 5.58 -14.27 -17.30
CA ARG A 258 6.21 -13.07 -17.87
C ARG A 258 5.62 -11.79 -17.27
N TRP A 259 4.31 -11.72 -17.12
CA TRP A 259 3.64 -10.57 -16.49
C TRP A 259 4.09 -10.38 -15.03
N ILE A 260 4.26 -11.46 -14.25
CA ILE A 260 4.76 -11.40 -12.87
C ILE A 260 6.18 -10.79 -12.85
N CYS A 261 7.09 -11.30 -13.69
CA CYS A 261 8.46 -10.77 -13.80
C CYS A 261 8.47 -9.30 -14.22
N ASP A 262 7.68 -8.95 -15.23
CA ASP A 262 7.58 -7.60 -15.78
C ASP A 262 7.03 -6.56 -14.78
N THR A 263 6.10 -6.99 -13.93
CA THR A 263 5.35 -6.08 -13.05
C THR A 263 6.03 -5.91 -11.69
N TYR A 264 6.55 -7.01 -11.14
CA TYR A 264 7.06 -7.03 -9.76
C TYR A 264 8.51 -7.46 -9.65
N GLY A 265 9.07 -8.16 -10.65
CA GLY A 265 10.40 -8.76 -10.55
C GLY A 265 11.50 -7.74 -10.24
N SER A 266 11.38 -6.52 -10.77
CA SER A 266 12.33 -5.43 -10.53
C SER A 266 12.27 -4.79 -9.14
N GLN A 267 11.21 -5.08 -8.37
CA GLN A 267 11.00 -4.46 -7.06
C GLN A 267 11.79 -5.14 -5.95
N PHE A 268 12.40 -6.30 -6.24
CA PHE A 268 13.12 -7.12 -5.27
C PHE A 268 14.54 -7.36 -5.68
N VAL A 269 15.40 -7.47 -4.67
CA VAL A 269 16.77 -7.94 -4.82
C VAL A 269 17.00 -9.00 -3.76
N VAL A 270 17.46 -10.18 -4.15
CA VAL A 270 17.94 -11.19 -3.20
C VAL A 270 19.25 -10.69 -2.62
N LEU A 271 19.38 -10.69 -1.29
CA LEU A 271 20.61 -10.22 -0.66
C LEU A 271 21.76 -11.18 -0.96
N SER A 272 22.86 -10.63 -1.49
CA SER A 272 24.13 -11.33 -1.63
C SER A 272 24.73 -11.69 -0.28
N GLU A 273 25.58 -12.70 -0.21
CA GLU A 273 26.21 -13.17 1.03
C GLU A 273 26.85 -12.05 1.86
N ASP A 274 27.52 -11.09 1.22
CA ASP A 274 28.18 -9.96 1.88
C ASP A 274 27.19 -8.96 2.49
N HIS A 275 25.97 -8.89 1.96
CA HIS A 275 24.92 -7.97 2.38
C HIS A 275 23.79 -8.66 3.17
N ARG A 276 23.90 -9.96 3.44
CA ARG A 276 22.93 -10.69 4.27
C ARG A 276 22.86 -10.06 5.66
N ILE A 277 21.65 -9.88 6.14
CA ILE A 277 21.40 -9.45 7.51
C ILE A 277 21.72 -10.62 8.44
N ARG A 278 22.78 -10.45 9.25
CA ARG A 278 23.26 -11.47 10.18
C ARG A 278 22.29 -11.68 11.33
N GLY A 279 22.38 -12.84 11.97
CA GLY A 279 21.54 -13.22 13.11
C GLY A 279 20.31 -14.06 12.71
N PHE A 280 19.88 -13.98 11.45
CA PHE A 280 19.02 -15.00 10.85
C PHE A 280 19.85 -16.25 10.50
N GLU A 281 19.18 -17.39 10.31
CA GLU A 281 19.84 -18.62 9.87
C GLU A 281 20.41 -18.46 8.45
N ALA A 282 21.49 -19.19 8.17
CA ALA A 282 22.22 -19.08 6.90
C ALA A 282 21.34 -19.39 5.68
N ASP A 283 20.35 -20.27 5.83
CA ASP A 283 19.40 -20.68 4.78
C ASP A 283 18.17 -19.76 4.66
N THR A 284 18.00 -18.77 5.53
CA THR A 284 16.80 -17.90 5.52
C THR A 284 16.80 -17.04 4.26
N PRO A 285 15.80 -17.12 3.37
CA PRO A 285 15.74 -16.24 2.20
C PRO A 285 15.52 -14.78 2.64
N GLN A 286 16.36 -13.87 2.15
CA GLN A 286 16.33 -12.45 2.49
C GLN A 286 16.29 -11.59 1.23
N PHE A 287 15.41 -10.60 1.23
CA PHE A 287 15.19 -9.73 0.09
C PHE A 287 15.20 -8.27 0.53
N ALA A 288 15.85 -7.41 -0.26
CA ALA A 288 15.63 -5.97 -0.23
C ALA A 288 14.45 -5.62 -1.16
N VAL A 289 13.61 -4.69 -0.70
CA VAL A 289 12.49 -4.14 -1.47
C VAL A 289 12.88 -2.75 -1.97
N LEU A 290 13.14 -2.66 -3.27
CA LEU A 290 13.57 -1.44 -3.96
C LEU A 290 12.39 -0.50 -4.21
N GLY A 291 11.22 -1.08 -4.52
CA GLY A 291 10.02 -0.33 -4.83
C GLY A 291 9.61 0.60 -3.68
N SER A 292 9.06 1.75 -4.02
CA SER A 292 8.46 2.69 -3.07
C SER A 292 7.04 2.23 -2.69
N THR A 293 6.88 0.96 -2.31
CA THR A 293 5.58 0.35 -2.03
C THR A 293 4.89 1.12 -0.92
N GLY A 294 3.81 1.83 -1.25
CA GLY A 294 3.11 2.67 -0.28
C GLY A 294 3.93 3.85 0.26
N GLU A 295 5.05 4.24 -0.37
CA GLU A 295 5.42 5.64 -0.26
C GLU A 295 4.27 6.37 -0.98
N ALA A 296 3.32 6.87 -0.18
CA ALA A 296 2.69 8.12 -0.54
C ALA A 296 3.81 9.04 -1.04
N PRO A 297 3.55 10.04 -1.89
CA PRO A 297 4.42 11.19 -1.93
C PRO A 297 4.41 11.75 -0.50
N ILE A 298 5.20 11.15 0.40
CA ILE A 298 5.50 11.56 1.75
C ILE A 298 6.22 12.83 1.42
N ILE A 299 5.39 13.87 1.41
CA ILE A 299 5.72 15.26 1.29
C ILE A 299 7.08 15.32 1.93
N MET A 300 8.08 15.59 1.10
CA MET A 300 9.39 15.98 1.57
C MET A 300 9.13 17.28 2.34
N ARG A 301 8.56 17.17 3.56
CA ARG A 301 8.54 18.18 4.58
C ARG A 301 10.00 18.33 4.87
N LYS A 302 10.70 19.14 4.08
CA LYS A 302 11.94 19.81 4.45
C LYS A 302 11.65 20.40 5.82
N SER A 303 11.76 19.61 6.89
CA SER A 303 12.07 20.18 8.18
C SER A 303 13.36 20.95 7.91
N GLY A 304 13.24 22.26 8.00
CA GLY A 304 14.17 23.22 7.43
C GLY A 304 15.53 23.25 8.12
N ASN A 305 15.89 22.24 8.89
CA ASN A 305 17.15 22.18 9.64
C ASN A 305 17.84 20.84 9.38
N GLY A 306 18.87 20.89 8.54
CA GLY A 306 20.11 20.10 8.61
C GLY A 306 20.06 18.58 8.70
N ASP A 307 19.44 18.01 9.72
CA ASP A 307 19.51 16.60 10.10
C ASP A 307 18.09 16.07 10.30
N LYS A 308 17.50 15.53 9.24
CA LYS A 308 16.19 14.88 9.36
C LYS A 308 16.32 13.52 10.03
N PRO A 309 15.34 13.17 10.88
CA PRO A 309 15.31 11.86 11.51
C PRO A 309 15.28 10.79 10.43
N GLU A 310 16.33 9.97 10.44
CA GLU A 310 16.35 8.66 9.82
C GLU A 310 15.09 7.92 10.32
N GLY A 311 14.25 7.41 9.41
CA GLY A 311 12.99 6.80 9.82
C GLY A 311 13.27 5.60 10.74
N THR A 312 12.39 5.36 11.71
CA THR A 312 12.55 4.29 12.70
C THR A 312 12.39 2.93 12.04
N LEU A 313 13.26 1.98 12.36
CA LEU A 313 13.15 0.59 11.94
C LEU A 313 12.15 -0.14 12.86
N LEU A 314 11.07 -0.66 12.27
CA LEU A 314 10.11 -1.51 12.97
C LEU A 314 9.81 -2.76 12.15
N PHE A 315 9.23 -3.77 12.81
CA PHE A 315 8.97 -5.08 12.21
C PHE A 315 7.46 -5.36 12.13
N HIS A 316 7.06 -6.01 11.05
CA HIS A 316 5.70 -6.50 10.86
C HIS A 316 5.72 -7.98 10.44
N GLY A 317 5.06 -8.83 11.21
CA GLY A 317 4.85 -10.22 10.81
C GLY A 317 3.54 -10.36 10.04
N THR A 318 3.57 -11.08 8.93
CA THR A 318 2.38 -11.36 8.13
C THR A 318 2.47 -12.71 7.41
N SER A 319 1.35 -13.16 6.86
CA SER A 319 1.32 -14.35 6.00
C SER A 319 1.78 -14.03 4.57
N ILE A 320 2.30 -15.03 3.86
CA ILE A 320 2.67 -14.89 2.44
C ILE A 320 1.48 -14.49 1.53
N ALA A 321 0.24 -14.76 1.96
CA ALA A 321 -0.98 -14.35 1.25
C ALA A 321 -1.22 -12.84 1.26
N ASN A 322 -0.68 -12.12 2.24
CA ASN A 322 -0.82 -10.67 2.37
C ASN A 322 0.32 -9.90 1.72
N LEU A 323 1.41 -10.60 1.37
CA LEU A 323 2.63 -9.97 0.88
C LEU A 323 2.38 -9.14 -0.38
N LEU A 324 1.84 -9.73 -1.45
CA LEU A 324 1.60 -8.97 -2.68
C LEU A 324 0.68 -7.76 -2.48
N PRO A 325 -0.49 -7.86 -1.82
CA PRO A 325 -1.30 -6.68 -1.49
C PRO A 325 -0.53 -5.59 -0.73
N ILE A 326 0.31 -5.96 0.24
CA ILE A 326 1.13 -4.99 0.99
C ILE A 326 2.11 -4.27 0.06
N LEU A 327 2.71 -5.00 -0.88
CA LEU A 327 3.67 -4.43 -1.82
C LEU A 327 2.99 -3.58 -2.91
N SER A 328 1.84 -4.01 -3.44
CA SER A 328 1.14 -3.28 -4.51
C SER A 328 0.37 -2.08 -3.98
N ASP A 329 -0.33 -2.25 -2.86
CA ASP A 329 -1.34 -1.29 -2.38
C ASP A 329 -0.86 -0.57 -1.11
N GLY A 330 0.29 -0.96 -0.56
CA GLY A 330 0.71 -0.57 0.78
C GLY A 330 -0.04 -1.32 1.88
N PHE A 331 0.23 -0.95 3.12
CA PHE A 331 -0.52 -1.49 4.25
C PHE A 331 -1.95 -0.96 4.27
N ASN A 332 -2.94 -1.85 4.17
CA ASN A 332 -4.35 -1.50 4.26
C ASN A 332 -4.98 -2.11 5.52
N SER A 333 -4.89 -1.35 6.62
CA SER A 333 -5.54 -1.72 7.88
C SER A 333 -6.37 -0.56 8.42
N PRO A 334 -7.71 -0.67 8.46
CA PRO A 334 -8.57 0.41 8.97
C PRO A 334 -8.45 0.62 10.47
N LYS A 335 -7.78 -0.29 11.19
CA LYS A 335 -7.54 -0.20 12.64
C LYS A 335 -6.12 0.26 12.97
N GLY A 336 -5.37 0.73 11.97
CA GLY A 336 -3.94 1.00 12.09
C GLY A 336 -3.09 -0.26 11.86
N LEU A 337 -1.79 -0.04 11.66
CA LEU A 337 -0.80 -1.08 11.39
C LEU A 337 -0.05 -1.44 12.68
N CYS A 338 -0.12 -2.71 13.08
CA CYS A 338 0.65 -3.20 14.22
C CYS A 338 2.10 -3.45 13.81
N LEU A 339 3.02 -2.81 14.52
CA LEU A 339 4.46 -2.90 14.34
C LEU A 339 5.13 -3.16 15.69
N THR A 340 6.30 -3.77 15.68
CA THR A 340 7.10 -4.01 16.90
C THR A 340 8.53 -3.53 16.70
N ALA A 341 9.19 -3.07 17.76
CA ALA A 341 10.62 -2.79 17.72
C ALA A 341 11.44 -4.08 17.58
N GLU A 342 11.02 -5.17 18.25
CA GLU A 342 11.74 -6.45 18.20
C GLU A 342 11.22 -7.40 17.10
N PRO A 343 12.12 -7.98 16.27
CA PRO A 343 11.76 -8.99 15.26
C PRO A 343 11.01 -10.19 15.84
N ASN A 344 11.42 -10.64 17.04
CA ASN A 344 10.84 -11.78 17.72
C ASN A 344 9.36 -11.60 18.05
N HIS A 345 8.96 -10.38 18.42
CA HIS A 345 7.56 -10.08 18.71
C HIS A 345 6.71 -10.10 17.43
N ALA A 346 7.23 -9.56 16.33
CA ALA A 346 6.58 -9.63 15.02
C ALA A 346 6.46 -11.07 14.49
N MET A 347 7.41 -11.96 14.81
CA MET A 347 7.41 -13.33 14.28
C MET A 347 6.22 -14.19 14.68
N GLY A 348 5.60 -13.95 15.85
CA GLY A 348 4.34 -14.62 16.21
C GLY A 348 3.22 -14.38 15.19
N TYR A 349 3.28 -13.27 14.46
CA TYR A 349 2.33 -12.89 13.40
C TYR A 349 2.81 -13.26 11.99
N ALA A 350 4.10 -13.60 11.83
CA ALA A 350 4.66 -14.01 10.55
C ALA A 350 4.19 -15.39 10.12
N GLN A 351 3.73 -16.23 11.05
CA GLN A 351 3.47 -17.64 10.76
C GLN A 351 2.22 -17.85 9.89
N ASN A 352 2.30 -18.80 8.94
CA ASN A 352 1.18 -19.24 8.12
C ASN A 352 0.14 -20.09 8.88
N MET A 353 0.13 -20.07 10.23
CA MET A 353 -0.81 -20.86 11.05
C MET A 353 -2.28 -20.58 10.73
N TRP A 354 -2.58 -19.39 10.22
CA TRP A 354 -3.92 -18.94 9.87
C TRP A 354 -4.35 -19.32 8.45
N LEU A 355 -3.42 -19.84 7.62
CA LEU A 355 -3.75 -20.29 6.29
C LEU A 355 -4.49 -21.64 6.36
N PRO A 356 -5.53 -21.86 5.54
CA PRO A 356 -6.16 -23.16 5.42
C PRO A 356 -5.11 -24.25 5.13
N LYS A 357 -5.25 -25.44 5.75
CA LYS A 357 -4.42 -26.59 5.39
C LYS A 357 -4.51 -26.80 3.88
N ARG A 358 -3.36 -26.79 3.19
CA ARG A 358 -3.21 -26.85 1.71
C ARG A 358 -3.41 -25.55 0.93
N ALA A 359 -3.51 -24.40 1.59
CA ALA A 359 -3.37 -23.11 0.90
C ALA A 359 -1.88 -22.84 0.67
N HIS A 360 -1.31 -23.50 -0.35
CA HIS A 360 0.01 -23.21 -0.89
C HIS A 360 0.06 -23.62 -2.36
N TRP A 361 0.88 -22.93 -3.14
CA TRP A 361 1.22 -23.36 -4.49
C TRP A 361 2.01 -24.68 -4.40
N LYS A 362 1.59 -25.72 -5.12
CA LYS A 362 2.16 -27.07 -5.01
C LYS A 362 3.66 -27.14 -5.31
N HIS A 363 4.17 -26.20 -6.10
CA HIS A 363 5.59 -26.10 -6.46
C HIS A 363 6.35 -25.07 -5.61
N SER A 364 5.70 -24.47 -4.61
CA SER A 364 6.34 -23.48 -3.75
C SER A 364 7.49 -24.10 -2.95
N PRO A 365 8.68 -23.46 -2.94
CA PRO A 365 9.73 -23.79 -1.99
C PRO A 365 9.43 -23.25 -0.57
N PHE A 366 8.32 -22.52 -0.39
CA PHE A 366 8.00 -21.74 0.81
C PHE A 366 6.69 -22.16 1.50
N GLN A 367 6.27 -23.43 1.35
CA GLN A 367 4.94 -23.91 1.78
C GLN A 367 4.61 -23.59 3.24
N ASP A 368 5.60 -23.65 4.12
CA ASP A 368 5.43 -23.43 5.57
C ASP A 368 6.03 -22.11 6.05
N TYR A 369 6.63 -21.31 5.16
CA TYR A 369 7.37 -20.12 5.54
C TYR A 369 6.45 -18.96 5.89
N GLY A 370 6.73 -18.30 7.00
CA GLY A 370 6.15 -17.01 7.35
C GLY A 370 6.85 -15.83 6.69
N VAL A 371 6.25 -14.65 6.75
CA VAL A 371 6.85 -13.41 6.22
C VAL A 371 7.08 -12.41 7.36
N LEU A 372 8.34 -12.03 7.55
CA LEU A 372 8.74 -10.94 8.42
C LEU A 372 9.18 -9.76 7.56
N LEU A 373 8.59 -8.59 7.78
CA LEU A 373 8.89 -7.37 7.05
C LEU A 373 9.68 -6.41 7.93
N GLY A 374 10.82 -5.95 7.41
CA GLY A 374 11.55 -4.79 7.94
C GLY A 374 11.00 -3.51 7.34
N CYS A 375 10.34 -2.71 8.18
CA CYS A 375 9.63 -1.51 7.78
C CYS A 375 10.40 -0.27 8.25
N ARG A 376 10.50 0.73 7.38
CA ARG A 376 10.89 2.09 7.75
C ARG A 376 9.62 2.87 8.06
N VAL A 377 9.58 3.53 9.22
CA VAL A 377 8.45 4.39 9.60
C VAL A 377 8.90 5.83 9.76
N VAL A 378 8.17 6.75 9.15
CA VAL A 378 8.46 8.19 9.23
C VAL A 378 7.75 8.81 10.42
N ALA A 379 8.48 9.65 11.18
CA ALA A 379 7.94 10.51 12.24
C ALA A 379 7.28 9.76 13.42
N GLN A 380 7.74 8.55 13.71
CA GLN A 380 7.32 7.79 14.89
C GLN A 380 8.50 7.61 15.85
N GLU A 381 8.31 7.96 17.12
CA GLU A 381 9.25 7.61 18.19
C GLU A 381 9.38 6.10 18.29
N GLU A 382 10.56 5.63 18.66
CA GLU A 382 10.76 4.20 18.86
C GLU A 382 9.89 3.71 20.03
N PRO A 383 9.00 2.72 19.80
CA PRO A 383 8.22 2.14 20.89
C PRO A 383 9.14 1.36 21.84
N ASP A 384 8.68 1.14 23.07
CA ASP A 384 9.37 0.21 23.98
C ASP A 384 9.54 -1.16 23.30
N PRO A 385 10.68 -1.84 23.45
CA PRO A 385 10.92 -3.16 22.86
C PRO A 385 9.81 -4.19 23.11
N ASN A 386 9.08 -4.08 24.23
CA ASN A 386 8.00 -4.97 24.65
C ASN A 386 6.61 -4.49 24.23
N GLU A 387 6.49 -3.33 23.60
CA GLU A 387 5.22 -2.76 23.17
C GLU A 387 4.95 -2.98 21.69
N ILE A 388 3.66 -3.11 21.37
CA ILE A 388 3.17 -3.11 20.00
C ILE A 388 2.79 -1.68 19.65
N ALA A 389 3.50 -1.08 18.70
CA ALA A 389 3.13 0.19 18.13
C ALA A 389 1.94 0.01 17.18
N ILE A 390 0.88 0.79 17.38
CA ILE A 390 -0.23 0.88 16.43
C ILE A 390 -0.03 2.17 15.64
N LEU A 391 0.36 2.02 14.39
CA LEU A 391 0.51 3.14 13.47
C LEU A 391 -0.85 3.46 12.83
N GLU A 392 -1.50 4.53 13.29
CA GLU A 392 -2.82 4.97 12.81
C GLU A 392 -2.87 5.25 11.31
N HIS A 393 -1.73 5.65 10.74
CA HIS A 393 -1.55 5.92 9.32
C HIS A 393 -0.56 4.94 8.70
N PRO A 394 -1.01 3.76 8.24
CA PRO A 394 -0.15 2.74 7.66
C PRO A 394 0.69 3.21 6.45
N THR A 395 0.26 4.28 5.79
CA THR A 395 0.98 4.93 4.68
C THR A 395 2.32 5.58 5.09
N LEU A 396 2.57 5.74 6.39
CA LEU A 396 3.86 6.20 6.91
C LEU A 396 4.90 5.09 7.04
N ALA A 397 4.48 3.83 6.87
CA ALA A 397 5.36 2.66 6.88
C ALA A 397 5.67 2.19 5.46
N THR A 398 6.95 1.98 5.18
CA THR A 398 7.44 1.46 3.90
C THR A 398 8.22 0.17 4.13
N VAL A 399 7.87 -0.89 3.40
CA VAL A 399 8.62 -2.15 3.43
C VAL A 399 9.95 -1.97 2.70
N ARG A 400 11.03 -2.41 3.33
CA ARG A 400 12.39 -2.28 2.78
C ARG A 400 13.18 -3.58 2.85
N TYR A 401 12.86 -4.45 3.81
CA TYR A 401 13.34 -5.82 3.84
C TYR A 401 12.20 -6.81 3.98
N LEU A 402 12.43 -8.00 3.45
CA LEU A 402 11.58 -9.16 3.61
C LEU A 402 12.43 -10.37 3.97
N PHE A 403 11.98 -11.10 4.98
CA PHE A 403 12.59 -12.36 5.41
C PHE A 403 11.53 -13.46 5.35
N LEU A 404 11.85 -14.57 4.68
CA LEU A 404 11.01 -15.76 4.69
C LEU A 404 11.46 -16.66 5.84
N ILE A 405 10.61 -16.83 6.85
CA ILE A 405 10.98 -17.51 8.10
C ILE A 405 10.36 -18.91 8.15
N PRO A 406 11.16 -19.98 8.12
CA PRO A 406 10.61 -21.33 8.29
C PRO A 406 10.25 -21.60 9.76
N PRO A 407 9.21 -22.41 10.03
CA PRO A 407 8.82 -22.78 11.38
C PRO A 407 9.78 -23.84 11.97
N PRO A 408 9.88 -23.96 13.31
CA PRO A 408 9.36 -23.11 14.38
C PRO A 408 10.44 -22.16 14.90
N ARG A 409 11.01 -21.32 14.03
CA ARG A 409 12.21 -20.54 14.36
C ARG A 409 11.89 -19.26 15.14
N PHE A 410 12.93 -18.70 15.75
CA PHE A 410 12.96 -17.38 16.38
C PHE A 410 13.82 -16.43 15.53
N GLY A 411 13.58 -15.13 15.67
CA GLY A 411 14.32 -14.08 14.99
C GLY A 411 15.51 -13.62 15.84
N PRO A 412 16.49 -12.95 15.23
CA PRO A 412 17.53 -12.26 15.98
C PRO A 412 16.94 -11.10 16.79
N PRO A 413 17.62 -10.67 17.88
CA PRO A 413 17.26 -9.42 18.55
C PRO A 413 17.54 -8.23 17.63
N ARG A 414 16.76 -7.14 17.78
CA ARG A 414 16.87 -5.93 16.95
C ARG A 414 18.31 -5.42 16.81
N LYS A 415 19.03 -5.33 17.94
CA LYS A 415 20.42 -4.84 18.01
C LYS A 415 21.39 -5.57 17.08
N THR A 416 21.08 -6.81 16.67
CA THR A 416 21.92 -7.59 15.74
C THR A 416 21.69 -7.20 14.29
N VAL A 417 20.48 -6.76 13.95
CA VAL A 417 20.06 -6.53 12.56
C VAL A 417 20.00 -5.05 12.17
N GLU A 418 19.78 -4.18 13.15
CA GLU A 418 19.44 -2.78 12.93
C GLU A 418 20.47 -2.01 12.12
N ILE A 419 21.76 -2.10 12.49
CA ILE A 419 22.83 -1.34 11.82
C ILE A 419 22.88 -1.70 10.32
N SER A 420 22.85 -3.00 10.00
CA SER A 420 22.88 -3.48 8.61
C SER A 420 21.63 -3.08 7.83
N MET A 421 20.45 -3.13 8.46
CA MET A 421 19.20 -2.77 7.81
C MET A 421 19.10 -1.25 7.55
N LEU A 422 19.50 -0.41 8.51
CA LEU A 422 19.54 1.04 8.32
C LEU A 422 20.55 1.44 7.23
N ALA A 423 21.71 0.78 7.18
CA ALA A 423 22.69 0.98 6.11
C ALA A 423 22.10 0.65 4.73
N GLY A 424 21.34 -0.45 4.59
CA GLY A 424 20.70 -0.74 3.32
C GLY A 424 19.46 0.11 3.04
N PHE A 425 18.75 0.65 4.04
CA PHE A 425 17.73 1.68 3.80
C PHE A 425 18.34 2.91 3.14
N LYS A 426 19.52 3.32 3.62
CA LYS A 426 20.28 4.40 3.01
C LYS A 426 20.70 4.05 1.57
N ALA A 427 21.24 2.85 1.33
CA ALA A 427 21.63 2.40 -0.01
C ALA A 427 20.45 2.40 -0.99
N ILE A 428 19.29 1.84 -0.59
CA ILE A 428 18.07 1.82 -1.41
C ILE A 428 17.62 3.25 -1.76
N ARG A 429 17.59 4.15 -0.77
CA ARG A 429 17.20 5.55 -0.95
C ARG A 429 18.14 6.31 -1.90
N GLU A 430 19.43 5.96 -1.89
CA GLU A 430 20.44 6.56 -2.76
C GLU A 430 20.47 5.96 -4.17
N GLY A 431 19.54 5.04 -4.49
CA GLY A 431 19.49 4.35 -5.78
C GLY A 431 20.50 3.20 -5.91
N ASN A 432 21.23 2.90 -4.85
CA ASN A 432 22.24 1.84 -4.79
C ASN A 432 21.67 0.51 -4.30
N GLY A 433 20.35 0.37 -4.15
CA GLY A 433 19.74 -0.85 -3.60
C GLY A 433 20.03 -2.12 -4.41
N ARG A 434 20.30 -2.01 -5.71
CA ARG A 434 20.65 -3.16 -6.56
C ARG A 434 22.02 -3.77 -6.21
N THR A 435 22.97 -2.96 -5.74
CA THR A 435 24.29 -3.44 -5.36
C THR A 435 24.24 -4.36 -4.13
N LEU A 436 23.12 -4.40 -3.41
CA LEU A 436 22.91 -5.32 -2.28
C LEU A 436 22.81 -6.79 -2.74
N GLY A 437 22.42 -7.04 -3.99
CA GLY A 437 22.30 -8.40 -4.54
C GLY A 437 23.35 -8.77 -5.57
N GLU A 438 24.07 -7.80 -6.12
CA GLU A 438 25.17 -8.08 -7.03
C GLU A 438 26.32 -8.71 -6.25
N GLN A 439 26.52 -10.03 -6.44
CA GLN A 439 27.85 -10.58 -6.25
C GLN A 439 28.73 -9.90 -7.30
N GLN A 440 29.75 -9.15 -6.87
CA GLN A 440 30.81 -8.75 -7.80
C GLN A 440 31.40 -10.05 -8.33
N ALA A 441 30.98 -10.46 -9.53
CA ALA A 441 31.59 -11.57 -10.24
C ALA A 441 32.98 -11.09 -10.66
N SER A 442 33.95 -11.26 -9.77
CA SER A 442 35.38 -11.06 -10.01
C SER A 442 35.99 -12.25 -10.73
#